data_AF-A0A3M1YWU5-F1
#
_entry.id   AF-A0A3M1YWU5-F1
#
_cell.length_a   1.000
_cell.length_b   1.000
_cell.length_c   1.000
_cell.angle_alpha   90.00
_cell.angle_beta   90.00
_cell.angle_gamma   90.00
#
_symmetry.space_group_name_H-M   'P 1'
#
loop_
_entity.id
_entity.type
_entity.pdbx_description
1 polymer ?
#
loop_
_entity_poly.entity_id
_entity_poly.type
_entity_poly.pdbx_seq_one_letter_code
_entity_poly.pdbx_strand_id
1 'polypeptide(L)'
;MYYIIETDYIGPSDDLVVHEDTIVVTTTPPRTNMSNEIRTEGWLGSTNDVARYAHGAFDNLDDAQSMVWYLCKHVGWREAEVDAAEKYDGVVYKVFVGENERATPAYTREYFYDAICQFVKAHTTDEEIEKQAKDWIADEISRYNVLHEVEVLIQEMKTYRDTEFEQ
;
A
#
# COMPACT_ATOMS: atom_id res chain seq x y z
N MET A 1 -16.41 -3.26 -23.99
CA MET A 1 -14.96 -3.11 -23.80
C MET A 1 -14.72 -2.72 -22.36
N TYR A 2 -13.79 -3.41 -21.72
CA TYR A 2 -13.40 -3.25 -20.34
C TYR A 2 -11.90 -3.01 -20.29
N TYR A 3 -11.46 -2.09 -19.46
CA TYR A 3 -10.07 -1.68 -19.34
C TYR A 3 -9.61 -1.87 -17.91
N ILE A 4 -8.38 -2.33 -17.74
CA ILE A 4 -7.80 -2.56 -16.42
C ILE A 4 -6.83 -1.43 -16.12
N ILE A 5 -6.98 -0.83 -14.94
CA ILE A 5 -6.08 0.20 -14.44
C ILE A 5 -5.56 -0.23 -13.08
N GLU A 6 -4.25 -0.40 -12.98
CA GLU A 6 -3.52 -0.54 -11.72
C GLU A 6 -3.09 0.84 -11.23
N THR A 7 -3.13 1.01 -9.92
CA THR A 7 -2.87 2.25 -9.20
C THR A 7 -1.95 1.90 -8.04
N ASP A 8 -0.69 2.34 -8.15
CA ASP A 8 0.37 2.06 -7.19
C ASP A 8 0.69 3.32 -6.41
N TYR A 9 0.77 3.21 -5.09
CA TYR A 9 1.26 4.29 -4.27
C TYR A 9 2.80 4.32 -4.27
N ILE A 10 3.37 5.47 -4.63
CA ILE A 10 4.81 5.67 -4.88
C ILE A 10 5.43 6.84 -4.08
N GLY A 11 4.66 7.57 -3.28
CA GLY A 11 5.17 8.74 -2.58
C GLY A 11 5.40 8.55 -1.08
N PRO A 12 5.93 9.59 -0.41
CA PRO A 12 6.31 9.57 1.00
C PRO A 12 5.20 10.04 1.96
N SER A 13 3.95 10.17 1.50
CA SER A 13 2.88 10.80 2.28
C SER A 13 2.50 10.01 3.54
N ASP A 14 2.83 10.63 4.68
CA ASP A 14 2.42 10.26 6.04
C ASP A 14 0.95 10.59 6.36
N ASP A 15 0.20 11.18 5.43
CA ASP A 15 -1.16 11.64 5.69
C ASP A 15 -2.18 10.49 5.70
N LEU A 16 -3.23 10.74 6.50
CA LEU A 16 -4.35 9.91 6.98
C LEU A 16 -5.13 9.02 5.98
N VAL A 17 -4.71 8.94 4.71
CA VAL A 17 -5.38 8.11 3.71
C VAL A 17 -4.58 6.84 3.53
N VAL A 18 -5.23 5.71 3.80
CA VAL A 18 -4.72 4.40 3.39
C VAL A 18 -4.68 4.39 1.86
N HIS A 19 -3.53 4.74 1.28
CA HIS A 19 -3.33 4.64 -0.16
C HIS A 19 -3.03 3.18 -0.47
N GLU A 20 -4.05 2.34 -0.46
CA GLU A 20 -3.92 0.94 -0.88
C GLU A 20 -3.67 0.89 -2.39
N ASP A 21 -2.73 0.04 -2.79
CA ASP A 21 -2.57 -0.28 -4.21
C ASP A 21 -3.88 -0.93 -4.68
N THR A 22 -4.39 -0.46 -5.82
CA THR A 22 -5.70 -0.89 -6.31
C THR A 22 -5.63 -1.26 -7.78
N ILE A 23 -6.46 -2.24 -8.15
CA ILE A 23 -6.72 -2.56 -9.54
C ILE A 23 -8.21 -2.41 -9.79
N VAL A 24 -8.56 -1.62 -10.80
CA VAL A 24 -9.94 -1.39 -11.21
C VAL A 24 -10.19 -1.88 -12.63
N VAL A 25 -11.39 -2.37 -12.88
CA VAL A 25 -11.94 -2.56 -14.23
C VAL A 25 -12.93 -1.44 -14.50
N THR A 26 -12.76 -0.75 -15.63
CA THR A 26 -13.62 0.35 -16.06
C THR A 26 -14.10 0.18 -17.49
N THR A 27 -15.27 0.73 -17.81
CA THR A 27 -15.78 0.83 -19.19
C THR A 27 -15.26 2.06 -19.92
N THR A 28 -14.55 2.95 -19.22
CA THR A 28 -13.98 4.18 -19.78
C THR A 28 -12.53 3.94 -20.19
N PRO A 29 -12.12 4.28 -21.43
CA PRO A 29 -10.75 4.06 -21.87
C PRO A 29 -9.75 4.87 -21.02
N PRO A 30 -8.69 4.23 -20.49
CA PRO A 30 -7.66 4.91 -19.71
C PRO A 30 -6.92 5.94 -20.55
N ARG A 31 -6.51 7.03 -19.88
CA ARG A 31 -5.82 8.14 -20.49
C ARG A 31 -4.55 8.50 -19.72
N THR A 32 -3.54 8.96 -20.44
CA THR A 32 -2.32 9.48 -19.86
C THR A 32 -2.59 10.79 -19.10
N ASN A 33 -1.92 11.01 -17.97
CA ASN A 33 -2.15 12.15 -17.09
C ASN A 33 -1.87 13.52 -17.76
N MET A 34 -0.78 13.65 -18.52
CA MET A 34 -0.36 14.92 -19.13
C MET A 34 -0.89 15.14 -20.55
N SER A 35 -0.85 14.11 -21.41
CA SER A 35 -1.29 14.25 -22.82
C SER A 35 -2.77 13.94 -23.02
N ASN A 36 -3.45 13.34 -22.04
CA ASN A 36 -4.84 12.90 -22.13
C ASN A 36 -5.11 11.92 -23.29
N GLU A 37 -4.06 11.27 -23.79
CA GLU A 37 -4.12 10.31 -24.88
C GLU A 37 -4.62 8.97 -24.36
N ILE A 38 -5.44 8.29 -25.14
CA ILE A 38 -5.88 6.94 -24.80
C ILE A 38 -4.67 6.00 -24.85
N ARG A 39 -4.41 5.29 -23.76
CA ARG A 39 -3.36 4.28 -23.66
C ARG A 39 -3.91 3.08 -22.93
N THR A 40 -4.09 1.98 -23.66
CA THR A 40 -4.64 0.74 -23.12
C THR A 40 -3.59 -0.18 -22.52
N GLU A 41 -2.29 0.12 -22.68
CA GLU A 41 -1.21 -0.69 -22.14
C GLU A 41 -0.04 0.18 -21.67
N GLY A 42 0.52 -0.15 -20.50
CA GLY A 42 1.69 0.49 -19.93
C GLY A 42 1.37 1.71 -19.07
N TRP A 43 2.42 2.47 -18.73
CA TRP A 43 2.34 3.59 -17.78
C TRP A 43 1.44 4.72 -18.26
N LEU A 44 0.51 5.15 -17.41
CA LEU A 44 -0.44 6.24 -17.64
C LEU A 44 0.03 7.57 -17.03
N GLY A 45 1.03 7.54 -16.14
CA GLY A 45 1.52 8.74 -15.47
C GLY A 45 1.51 8.60 -13.95
N SER A 46 2.02 9.64 -13.28
CA SER A 46 1.94 9.78 -11.83
C SER A 46 1.33 11.13 -11.43
N THR A 47 0.54 11.15 -10.36
CA THR A 47 -0.07 12.36 -9.78
C THR A 47 -0.36 12.10 -8.31
N ASN A 48 -0.08 13.07 -7.44
CA ASN A 48 -0.32 12.97 -5.99
C ASN A 48 0.18 11.65 -5.39
N ASP A 49 1.47 11.36 -5.58
CA ASP A 49 2.12 10.18 -4.98
C ASP A 49 1.60 8.83 -5.45
N VAL A 50 0.90 8.80 -6.58
CA VAL A 50 0.35 7.58 -7.16
C VAL A 50 0.77 7.45 -8.61
N ALA A 51 1.24 6.27 -9.01
CA ALA A 51 1.47 5.87 -10.39
C ALA A 51 0.30 5.04 -10.90
N ARG A 52 -0.05 5.18 -12.19
CA ARG A 52 -1.11 4.40 -12.81
C ARG A 52 -0.60 3.65 -14.05
N TYR A 53 -1.12 2.45 -14.27
CA TYR A 53 -0.74 1.57 -15.37
C TYR A 53 -1.99 0.95 -16.01
N ALA A 54 -2.01 0.84 -17.34
CA ALA A 54 -3.06 0.12 -18.06
C ALA A 54 -2.60 -1.30 -18.43
N HIS A 55 -3.50 -2.27 -18.29
CA HIS A 55 -3.20 -3.71 -18.50
C HIS A 55 -4.05 -4.35 -19.60
N GLY A 56 -4.42 -3.57 -20.61
CA GLY A 56 -5.12 -4.04 -21.80
C GLY A 56 -6.58 -3.60 -21.88
N ALA A 57 -7.21 -4.07 -22.95
CA ALA A 57 -8.62 -3.88 -23.24
C ALA A 57 -9.25 -5.25 -23.56
N PHE A 58 -10.40 -5.52 -22.96
CA PHE A 58 -11.06 -6.82 -22.97
C PHE A 58 -12.50 -6.69 -23.44
N ASP A 59 -12.96 -7.63 -24.24
CA ASP A 59 -14.30 -7.57 -24.83
C ASP A 59 -15.40 -7.75 -23.78
N ASN A 60 -15.13 -8.55 -22.74
CA ASN A 60 -16.07 -8.87 -21.66
C ASN A 60 -15.42 -8.71 -20.27
N LEU A 61 -16.27 -8.67 -19.25
CA LEU A 61 -15.87 -8.43 -17.86
C LEU A 61 -15.11 -9.64 -17.29
N ASP A 62 -15.51 -10.86 -17.64
CA ASP A 62 -14.92 -12.09 -17.10
C ASP A 62 -13.44 -12.23 -17.47
N ASP A 63 -13.08 -11.88 -18.71
CA ASP A 63 -11.69 -11.86 -19.17
C ASP A 63 -10.88 -10.77 -18.46
N ALA A 64 -11.47 -9.59 -18.26
CA ALA A 64 -10.82 -8.51 -17.52
C ALA A 64 -10.57 -8.91 -16.06
N GLN A 65 -11.57 -9.50 -15.40
CA GLN A 65 -11.43 -10.04 -14.05
C GLN A 65 -10.37 -11.13 -14.00
N SER A 66 -10.36 -12.06 -14.95
CA SER A 66 -9.33 -13.11 -15.03
C SER A 66 -7.91 -12.54 -15.11
N MET A 67 -7.72 -11.42 -15.82
CA MET A 67 -6.45 -10.70 -15.86
C MET A 67 -6.13 -10.03 -14.51
N VAL A 68 -7.10 -9.40 -13.84
CA VAL A 68 -6.89 -8.86 -12.47
C VAL A 68 -6.40 -9.97 -11.52
N TRP A 69 -7.02 -11.15 -11.57
CA TRP A 69 -6.59 -12.30 -10.77
C TRP A 69 -5.17 -12.75 -11.11
N TYR A 70 -4.82 -12.75 -12.40
CA TYR A 70 -3.47 -13.05 -12.85
C TYR A 70 -2.43 -12.07 -12.29
N LEU A 71 -2.74 -10.76 -12.28
CA LEU A 71 -1.88 -9.71 -11.73
C LEU A 71 -1.67 -9.88 -10.22
N CYS A 72 -2.72 -10.22 -9.47
CA CYS A 72 -2.65 -10.33 -8.01
C CYS A 72 -2.21 -11.70 -7.48
N LYS A 73 -2.03 -12.73 -8.33
CA LYS A 73 -1.87 -14.14 -7.88
C LYS A 73 -0.72 -14.42 -6.90
N HIS A 74 0.29 -13.55 -6.84
CA HIS A 74 1.47 -13.72 -5.99
C HIS A 74 1.48 -12.85 -4.74
N VAL A 75 0.60 -11.86 -4.69
CA VAL A 75 0.53 -10.85 -3.62
C VAL A 75 -0.78 -10.93 -2.83
N GLY A 76 -1.76 -11.70 -3.35
CA GLY A 76 -3.10 -11.76 -2.80
C GLY A 76 -3.89 -10.48 -3.06
N TRP A 77 -5.18 -10.49 -2.72
CA TRP A 77 -6.07 -9.36 -2.98
C TRP A 77 -7.35 -9.46 -2.16
N ARG A 78 -8.05 -8.32 -2.05
CA ARG A 78 -9.35 -8.20 -1.40
C ARG A 78 -10.31 -7.49 -2.33
N GLU A 79 -11.52 -8.03 -2.52
CA GLU A 79 -12.54 -7.31 -3.27
C GLU A 79 -12.93 -6.03 -2.52
N ALA A 80 -13.10 -4.93 -3.26
CA ALA A 80 -13.46 -3.64 -2.72
C ALA A 80 -14.79 -3.17 -3.29
N GLU A 81 -15.59 -2.49 -2.47
CA GLU A 81 -16.79 -1.84 -2.98
C GLU A 81 -16.41 -0.69 -3.93
N VAL A 82 -17.10 -0.64 -5.08
CA VAL A 82 -17.02 0.50 -5.99
C VAL A 82 -18.01 1.56 -5.55
N ASP A 83 -17.51 2.75 -5.19
CA ASP A 83 -18.36 3.82 -4.70
C ASP A 83 -19.21 4.49 -5.81
N ALA A 84 -20.12 5.38 -5.43
CA ALA A 84 -21.03 6.02 -6.37
C ALA A 84 -20.34 6.94 -7.39
N ALA A 85 -19.24 7.60 -7.00
CA ALA A 85 -18.46 8.46 -7.90
C ALA A 85 -17.63 7.61 -8.87
N GLU A 86 -17.01 6.53 -8.38
CA GLU A 86 -16.28 5.58 -9.22
C GLU A 86 -17.20 4.90 -10.25
N LYS A 87 -18.42 4.53 -9.85
CA LYS A 87 -19.45 4.02 -10.77
C LYS A 87 -19.82 5.05 -11.84
N TYR A 88 -19.92 6.32 -11.48
CA TYR A 88 -20.18 7.41 -12.42
C TYR A 88 -19.04 7.55 -13.45
N ASP A 89 -17.80 7.31 -13.04
CA ASP A 89 -16.62 7.27 -13.91
C ASP A 89 -16.46 5.95 -14.70
N GLY A 90 -17.42 5.04 -14.56
CA GLY A 90 -17.51 3.78 -15.30
C GLY A 90 -16.71 2.64 -14.69
N VAL A 91 -16.24 2.74 -13.45
CA VAL A 91 -15.66 1.62 -12.71
C VAL A 91 -16.75 0.60 -12.40
N VAL A 92 -16.48 -0.67 -12.69
CA VAL A 92 -17.42 -1.79 -12.52
C VAL A 92 -16.89 -2.89 -11.62
N TYR A 93 -15.58 -2.92 -11.35
CA TYR A 93 -14.93 -3.88 -10.45
C TYR A 93 -13.68 -3.24 -9.85
N LYS A 94 -13.38 -3.54 -8.59
CA LYS A 94 -12.24 -3.00 -7.86
C LYS A 94 -11.71 -4.02 -6.87
N VAL A 95 -10.40 -4.09 -6.76
CA VAL A 95 -9.70 -4.86 -5.72
C VAL A 95 -8.63 -4.00 -5.07
N PHE A 96 -8.38 -4.27 -3.80
CA PHE A 96 -7.15 -3.89 -3.12
C PHE A 96 -6.10 -4.99 -3.34
N VAL A 97 -4.86 -4.59 -3.60
CA VAL A 97 -3.72 -5.49 -3.74
C VAL A 97 -3.16 -5.82 -2.36
N GLY A 98 -2.92 -7.10 -2.07
CA GLY A 98 -2.56 -7.60 -0.75
C GLY A 98 -3.70 -8.35 -0.05
N GLU A 99 -3.37 -9.32 0.81
CA GLU A 99 -4.36 -10.10 1.57
C GLU A 99 -4.86 -9.39 2.82
N ASN A 100 -4.07 -8.45 3.34
CA ASN A 100 -4.33 -7.73 4.57
C ASN A 100 -4.73 -6.28 4.27
N GLU A 101 -5.45 -5.66 5.20
CA GLU A 101 -5.65 -4.20 5.17
C GLU A 101 -4.29 -3.51 5.31
N ARG A 102 -4.08 -2.39 4.62
CA ARG A 102 -2.88 -1.57 4.85
C ARG A 102 -3.08 -0.77 6.13
N ALA A 103 -2.13 -0.88 7.05
CA ALA A 103 -2.14 -0.08 8.27
C ALA A 103 -2.02 1.41 7.91
N THR A 104 -2.78 2.27 8.59
CA THR A 104 -2.56 3.72 8.43
C THR A 104 -1.18 4.09 8.97
N PRO A 105 -0.52 5.13 8.43
CA PRO A 105 0.72 5.65 9.02
C PRO A 105 0.55 6.03 10.50
N ALA A 106 -0.61 6.61 10.86
CA ALA A 106 -0.94 6.96 12.23
C ALA A 106 -1.04 5.75 13.15
N TYR A 107 -1.78 4.71 12.75
CA TYR A 107 -1.87 3.45 13.51
C TYR A 107 -0.50 2.80 13.67
N THR A 108 0.27 2.74 12.59
CA THR A 108 1.62 2.16 12.58
C THR A 108 2.55 2.92 13.53
N ARG A 109 2.52 4.26 13.49
CA ARG A 109 3.33 5.13 14.35
C ARG A 109 2.92 5.05 15.81
N GLU A 110 1.63 5.10 16.13
CA GLU A 110 1.13 4.95 17.50
C GLU A 110 1.46 3.58 18.07
N TYR A 111 1.24 2.51 17.30
CA TYR A 111 1.57 1.15 17.70
C TYR A 111 3.07 1.00 18.01
N PHE A 112 3.94 1.42 17.10
CA PHE A 112 5.38 1.32 17.34
C PHE A 112 5.84 2.23 18.46
N TYR A 113 5.33 3.46 18.56
CA TYR A 113 5.71 4.36 19.67
C TYR A 113 5.39 3.75 21.03
N ASP A 114 4.16 3.26 21.25
CA ASP A 114 3.76 2.64 22.51
C ASP A 114 4.60 1.38 22.80
N ALA A 115 4.84 0.56 21.78
CA ALA A 115 5.67 -0.64 21.91
C ALA A 115 7.13 -0.29 22.28
N ILE A 116 7.71 0.73 21.63
CA ILE A 116 9.06 1.25 21.89
C ILE A 116 9.15 1.72 23.35
N CYS A 117 8.23 2.56 23.82
CA CYS A 117 8.22 3.06 25.20
C CYS A 117 8.13 1.92 26.24
N GLN A 118 7.40 0.85 25.92
CA GLN A 118 7.26 -0.31 26.80
C GLN A 118 8.52 -1.19 26.81
N PHE A 119 9.11 -1.47 25.64
CA PHE A 119 10.23 -2.39 25.48
C PHE A 119 11.59 -1.76 25.77
N VAL A 120 11.86 -0.58 25.20
CA VAL A 120 13.16 0.06 25.28
C VAL A 120 13.37 0.64 26.67
N LYS A 121 14.52 0.28 27.27
CA LYS A 121 15.03 0.73 28.56
C LYS A 121 16.49 1.14 28.40
N ALA A 122 17.03 1.85 29.39
CA ALA A 122 18.43 2.29 29.41
C ALA A 122 19.46 1.18 29.12
N HIS A 123 19.17 -0.07 29.51
CA HIS A 123 20.07 -1.21 29.34
C HIS A 123 19.71 -2.11 28.16
N THR A 124 18.68 -1.78 27.38
CA THR A 124 18.31 -2.55 26.20
C THR A 124 19.46 -2.46 25.19
N THR A 125 19.99 -3.62 24.81
CA THR A 125 21.13 -3.74 23.91
C THR A 125 20.71 -3.55 22.45
N ASP A 126 21.68 -3.22 21.59
CA ASP A 126 21.45 -3.15 20.14
C ASP A 126 20.97 -4.49 19.55
N GLU A 127 21.47 -5.61 20.06
CA GLU A 127 21.08 -6.96 19.64
C GLU A 127 19.62 -7.27 20.00
N GLU A 128 19.17 -6.84 21.18
CA GLU A 128 17.78 -6.95 21.61
C GLU A 128 16.85 -6.07 20.77
N ILE A 129 17.27 -4.84 20.45
CA ILE A 129 16.56 -3.92 19.56
C ILE A 129 16.41 -4.54 18.16
N GLU A 130 17.50 -5.00 17.56
CA GLU A 130 17.50 -5.57 16.21
C GLU A 130 16.61 -6.82 16.11
N LYS A 131 16.65 -7.67 17.14
CA LYS A 131 15.78 -8.85 17.19
C LYS A 131 14.32 -8.46 17.34
N GLN A 132 14.01 -7.57 18.27
CA GLN A 132 12.63 -7.19 18.55
C GLN A 132 11.99 -6.43 17.39
N ALA A 133 12.74 -5.55 16.71
CA ALA A 133 12.26 -4.86 15.51
C ALA A 133 11.91 -5.84 14.39
N LYS A 134 12.73 -6.87 14.16
CA LYS A 134 12.43 -7.93 13.19
C LYS A 134 11.19 -8.72 13.57
N ASP A 135 11.06 -9.09 14.84
CA ASP A 135 9.91 -9.86 15.34
C ASP A 135 8.60 -9.04 15.22
N TRP A 136 8.62 -7.75 15.56
CA TRP A 136 7.46 -6.88 15.42
C TRP A 136 7.09 -6.63 13.97
N ILE A 137 8.05 -6.35 13.09
CA ILE A 137 7.75 -6.18 11.66
C ILE A 137 7.23 -7.49 11.06
N ALA A 138 7.74 -8.65 11.47
CA ALA A 138 7.20 -9.94 11.01
C ALA A 138 5.77 -10.20 11.50
N ASP A 139 5.45 -9.90 12.76
CA ASP A 139 4.08 -10.01 13.30
C ASP A 139 3.14 -9.00 12.63
N GLU A 140 3.60 -7.77 12.40
CA GLU A 140 2.78 -6.72 11.81
C GLU A 140 2.55 -6.93 10.31
N ILE A 141 3.56 -7.38 9.54
CA ILE A 141 3.40 -7.83 8.14
C ILE A 141 2.39 -8.98 8.05
N SER A 142 2.32 -9.84 9.06
CA SER A 142 1.35 -10.94 9.09
C SER A 142 -0.10 -10.46 9.26
N ARG A 143 -0.31 -9.24 9.76
CA ARG A 143 -1.63 -8.66 10.07
C ARG A 143 -2.03 -7.51 9.14
N TYR A 144 -1.05 -6.77 8.62
CA TYR A 144 -1.24 -5.58 7.81
C TYR A 144 -0.15 -5.48 6.73
N ASN A 145 -0.45 -4.82 5.62
CA ASN A 145 0.61 -4.33 4.72
C ASN A 145 1.26 -3.09 5.37
N VAL A 146 2.43 -3.28 5.99
CA VAL A 146 3.13 -2.22 6.75
C VAL A 146 4.15 -1.50 5.86
N LEU A 147 4.26 -0.18 6.03
CA LEU A 147 5.22 0.69 5.33
C LEU A 147 6.58 0.84 6.05
N HIS A 148 6.66 0.45 7.32
CA HIS A 148 7.87 0.67 8.12
C HIS A 148 8.95 -0.33 7.75
N GLU A 149 10.07 0.16 7.22
CA GLU A 149 11.27 -0.64 7.04
C GLU A 149 11.88 -1.00 8.40
N VAL A 150 12.40 -2.23 8.51
CA VAL A 150 13.01 -2.73 9.75
C VAL A 150 14.16 -1.81 10.19
N GLU A 151 14.96 -1.29 9.26
CA GLU A 151 16.05 -0.37 9.57
C GLU A 151 15.58 0.94 10.20
N VAL A 152 14.44 1.48 9.75
CA VAL A 152 13.86 2.72 10.30
C VAL A 152 13.44 2.49 11.75
N LEU A 153 12.71 1.40 12.02
CA LEU A 153 12.29 1.04 13.37
C LEU A 153 13.47 0.83 14.32
N ILE A 154 14.54 0.17 13.86
CA ILE A 154 15.77 0.00 14.64
C ILE A 154 16.37 1.36 15.02
N GLN A 155 16.43 2.29 14.07
CA GLN A 155 17.00 3.61 14.31
C GLN A 155 16.16 4.43 15.31
N GLU A 156 14.83 4.34 15.22
CA GLU A 156 13.93 4.99 16.18
C GLU A 156 14.09 4.43 17.60
N MET A 157 14.19 3.10 17.74
CA MET A 157 14.41 2.43 19.03
C MET A 157 15.74 2.85 19.68
N LYS A 158 16.83 2.90 18.90
CA LYS A 158 18.14 3.36 19.39
C LYS A 158 18.10 4.83 19.79
N THR A 159 17.51 5.68 18.94
CA THR A 159 17.36 7.11 19.22
C THR A 159 16.58 7.32 20.53
N TYR A 160 15.44 6.65 20.70
CA TYR A 160 14.65 6.72 21.93
C TYR A 160 15.43 6.30 23.17
N ARG A 161 16.18 5.19 23.10
CA ARG A 161 17.04 4.73 24.21
C ARG A 161 18.05 5.80 24.59
N ASP A 162 18.75 6.33 23.60
CA ASP A 162 19.89 7.21 23.81
C ASP A 162 19.42 8.61 24.25
N THR A 163 18.25 9.09 23.81
CA THR A 163 17.73 10.41 24.22
C THR A 163 16.99 10.40 25.56
N GLU A 164 16.19 9.37 25.85
CA GLU A 164 15.34 9.36 27.06
C GLU A 164 16.08 8.91 28.32
N PHE A 165 17.19 8.19 28.17
CA PHE A 165 17.97 7.66 29.29
C PHE A 165 19.38 8.25 29.42
N GLU A 166 19.69 9.34 28.71
CA GLU A 166 20.93 10.13 28.86
C GLU A 166 20.97 11.02 30.13
N GLN A 167 20.11 10.77 31.13
CA GLN A 167 20.12 11.44 32.45
C GLN A 167 20.83 10.60 33.53
#